data_AF-A0A941XSW6-F1
#
_entry.id   AF-A0A941XSW6-F1
#
_cell.length_a   1.000
_cell.length_b   1.000
_cell.length_c   1.000
_cell.angle_alpha   90.00
_cell.angle_beta   90.00
_cell.angle_gamma   90.00
#
_symmetry.space_group_name_H-M   'P 1'
#
loop_
_entity.id
_entity.type
_entity.pdbx_description
1 polymer ?
#
loop_
_entity_poly.entity_id
_entity_poly.type
_entity_poly.pdbx_seq_one_letter_code
_entity_poly.pdbx_strand_id
1 'polypeptide(L)'
;MSALVSFLTLVLNLLLKRYGDDYVQILGVYFKLQTFIYMPLNGMIQGLRPIFGYFYGKGENDRLKDSIKKSIYLMLIFTILGLILFMLIPSILMRPFTKNELVIKEGIKALRIISIGFIPSGFSLIIVSLYESIGSGIRSLIISLLRGFIIPVLYSLVCVYALKMSEYSIYLSIAIGEIATLFVAGIIYFTSRKIIFIKKSLV
;
A
#
# COMPACT_ATOMS: atom_id res chain seq x y z
N MET A 1 8.53 8.21 -5.69
CA MET A 1 7.71 7.60 -4.62
C MET A 1 8.19 7.95 -3.22
N SER A 2 9.51 8.02 -2.95
CA SER A 2 10.05 8.21 -1.59
C SER A 2 9.60 9.52 -0.91
N ALA A 3 9.49 10.63 -1.64
CA ALA A 3 9.05 11.91 -1.07
C ALA A 3 7.60 11.88 -0.50
N LEU A 4 6.68 11.17 -1.16
CA LEU A 4 5.29 11.05 -0.71
C LEU A 4 5.19 10.27 0.60
N VAL A 5 5.92 9.17 0.70
CA VAL A 5 5.95 8.35 1.93
C VAL A 5 6.57 9.13 3.09
N SER A 6 7.65 9.87 2.84
CA SER A 6 8.25 10.74 3.86
C SER A 6 7.29 11.83 4.34
N PHE A 7 6.58 12.48 3.42
CA PHE A 7 5.63 13.53 3.75
C PHE A 7 4.41 12.99 4.52
N LEU A 8 3.87 11.84 4.10
CA LEU A 8 2.83 11.12 4.84
C LEU A 8 3.29 10.82 6.27
N THR A 9 4.47 10.22 6.42
CA THR A 9 5.02 9.84 7.71
C THR A 9 5.19 11.07 8.62
N LEU A 10 5.64 12.20 8.06
CA LEU A 10 5.72 13.46 8.78
C LEU A 10 4.35 13.90 9.31
N VAL A 11 3.32 13.94 8.46
CA VAL A 11 1.97 14.36 8.86
C VAL A 11 1.39 13.43 9.92
N LEU A 12 1.49 12.11 9.74
CA LEU A 12 0.98 11.14 10.71
C LEU A 12 1.70 11.23 12.05
N ASN A 13 3.03 11.44 12.05
CA ASN A 13 3.80 11.66 13.27
C ASN A 13 3.35 12.93 14.01
N LEU A 14 3.08 14.03 13.30
CA LEU A 14 2.57 15.26 13.91
C LEU A 14 1.20 15.06 14.56
N LEU A 15 0.33 14.25 13.95
CA LEU A 15 -0.98 13.93 14.52
C LEU A 15 -0.86 13.00 15.74
N LEU A 16 -0.01 11.97 15.67
CA LEU A 16 0.20 11.02 16.76
C LEU A 16 0.89 11.65 17.97
N LYS A 17 1.77 12.64 17.76
CA LYS A 17 2.46 13.34 18.85
C LYS A 17 1.49 13.99 19.85
N ARG A 18 0.25 14.26 19.45
CA ARG A 18 -0.81 14.76 20.34
C ARG A 18 -1.30 13.74 21.38
N TYR A 19 -1.14 12.46 21.08
CA TYR A 19 -1.52 11.35 21.95
C TYR A 19 -0.33 10.86 22.79
N GLY A 20 0.91 11.17 22.38
CA GLY A 20 2.13 10.86 23.10
C GLY A 20 3.24 10.33 22.19
N ASP A 21 4.49 10.45 22.63
CA ASP A 21 5.66 10.02 21.84
C ASP A 21 5.70 8.48 21.63
N ASP A 22 5.09 7.72 22.53
CA ASP A 22 4.94 6.26 22.42
C ASP A 22 4.21 5.86 21.12
N TYR A 23 3.17 6.61 20.72
CA TYR A 23 2.39 6.31 19.51
C TYR A 23 3.14 6.64 18.22
N VAL A 24 3.99 7.66 18.25
CA VAL A 24 4.93 7.98 17.16
C VAL A 24 5.95 6.85 17.02
N GLN A 25 6.45 6.32 18.14
CA GLN A 25 7.37 5.18 18.14
C GLN A 25 6.72 3.94 17.51
N ILE A 26 5.46 3.62 17.84
CA ILE A 26 4.71 2.50 17.24
C ILE A 26 4.67 2.64 15.72
N LEU A 27 4.34 3.83 15.20
CA LEU A 27 4.27 4.06 13.75
C LEU A 27 5.65 3.89 13.08
N GLY A 28 6.72 4.33 13.74
CA GLY A 28 8.09 4.12 13.27
C GLY A 28 8.48 2.65 13.19
N VAL A 29 8.11 1.84 14.18
CA VAL A 29 8.32 0.37 14.15
C VAL A 29 7.51 -0.27 13.02
N TYR A 30 6.26 0.14 12.87
CA TYR A 30 5.39 -0.34 11.79
C TYR A 30 6.02 -0.12 10.41
N PHE A 31 6.47 1.09 10.06
CA PHE A 31 7.04 1.36 8.73
C PHE A 31 8.33 0.56 8.46
N LYS A 32 9.14 0.30 9.49
CA LYS A 32 10.31 -0.59 9.37
C LYS A 32 9.89 -2.02 9.04
N LEU A 33 8.96 -2.57 9.82
CA LEU A 33 8.43 -3.93 9.60
C LEU A 33 7.73 -4.06 8.25
N GLN A 34 6.92 -3.07 7.87
CA GLN A 34 6.26 -3.01 6.56
C GLN A 34 7.29 -3.04 5.43
N THR A 35 8.38 -2.28 5.55
CA THR A 35 9.45 -2.28 4.53
C THR A 35 10.03 -3.68 4.32
N PHE A 36 10.26 -4.45 5.38
CA PHE A 36 10.73 -5.84 5.26
C PHE A 36 9.74 -6.74 4.50
N ILE A 37 8.45 -6.63 4.80
CA ILE A 37 7.40 -7.41 4.12
C ILE A 37 7.27 -7.00 2.64
N TYR A 38 7.38 -5.71 2.34
CA TYR A 38 7.20 -5.19 0.99
C TYR A 38 8.48 -5.27 0.15
N MET A 39 9.65 -5.55 0.74
CA MET A 39 10.90 -5.71 0.01
C MET A 39 10.82 -6.77 -1.10
N PRO A 40 10.39 -8.02 -0.84
CA PRO A 40 10.24 -9.02 -1.90
C PRO A 40 9.19 -8.61 -2.95
N LEU A 41 8.09 -7.99 -2.50
CA LEU A 41 7.03 -7.51 -3.39
C LEU A 41 7.54 -6.41 -4.32
N ASN A 42 8.36 -5.48 -3.82
CA ASN A 42 9.00 -4.45 -4.62
C ASN A 42 10.04 -5.03 -5.59
N GLY A 43 10.77 -6.08 -5.20
CA GLY A 43 11.65 -6.82 -6.10
C GLY A 43 10.88 -7.44 -7.27
N MET A 44 9.74 -8.08 -6.97
CA MET A 44 8.84 -8.61 -7.99
C MET A 44 8.31 -7.51 -8.91
N ILE A 45 7.81 -6.39 -8.38
CA ILE A 45 7.30 -5.26 -9.16
C ILE A 45 8.34 -4.71 -10.13
N GLN A 46 9.60 -4.60 -9.70
CA GLN A 46 10.68 -4.15 -10.58
C GLN A 46 10.91 -5.13 -11.75
N GLY A 47 10.83 -6.44 -11.51
CA GLY A 47 10.90 -7.45 -12.57
C GLY A 47 9.68 -7.48 -13.50
N LEU A 48 8.49 -7.13 -13.00
CA LEU A 48 7.25 -7.12 -13.79
C LEU A 48 7.19 -5.96 -14.79
N ARG A 49 7.80 -4.81 -14.46
CA ARG A 49 7.74 -3.63 -15.33
C ARG A 49 8.25 -3.88 -16.77
N PRO A 50 9.44 -4.45 -16.99
CA PRO A 50 9.91 -4.76 -18.34
C PRO A 50 9.05 -5.83 -19.02
N ILE A 51 8.53 -6.82 -18.28
CA ILE A 51 7.64 -7.87 -18.82
C ILE A 51 6.35 -7.26 -19.36
N PHE A 52 5.71 -6.40 -18.56
CA PHE A 52 4.49 -5.70 -18.97
C PHE A 52 4.74 -4.77 -20.15
N GLY A 53 5.84 -4.00 -20.11
CA GLY A 53 6.25 -3.12 -21.21
C GLY A 53 6.50 -3.89 -22.51
N TYR A 54 7.15 -5.06 -22.44
CA TYR A 54 7.45 -5.89 -23.59
C TYR A 54 6.19 -6.48 -24.25
N PHE A 55 5.32 -7.15 -23.49
CA PHE A 55 4.10 -7.74 -24.04
C PHE A 55 3.13 -6.69 -24.55
N TYR A 56 3.00 -5.57 -23.84
CA TYR A 56 2.23 -4.42 -24.32
C TYR A 56 2.86 -3.81 -25.59
N GLY A 57 4.19 -3.71 -25.64
CA GLY A 57 4.98 -3.27 -26.78
C GLY A 57 4.79 -4.13 -28.03
N LYS A 58 4.54 -5.43 -27.88
CA LYS A 58 4.23 -6.34 -28.99
C LYS A 58 2.73 -6.47 -29.32
N GLY A 59 1.84 -5.90 -28.50
CA GLY A 59 0.40 -6.13 -28.66
C GLY A 59 -0.06 -7.54 -28.26
N GLU A 60 0.79 -8.31 -27.57
CA GLU A 60 0.48 -9.66 -27.07
C GLU A 60 -0.42 -9.58 -25.83
N ASN A 61 -1.68 -9.19 -26.05
CA ASN A 61 -2.64 -8.89 -24.98
C ASN A 61 -2.94 -10.09 -24.07
N ASP A 62 -2.95 -11.31 -24.62
CA ASP A 62 -3.23 -12.51 -23.84
C ASP A 62 -2.06 -12.86 -22.90
N ARG A 63 -0.82 -12.77 -23.40
CA ARG A 63 0.37 -12.94 -22.57
C ARG A 63 0.51 -11.85 -21.51
N LEU A 64 0.10 -10.61 -21.82
CA LEU A 64 0.04 -9.53 -20.84
C LEU A 64 -0.97 -9.85 -19.72
N LYS A 65 -2.19 -10.27 -20.06
CA LYS A 65 -3.22 -10.66 -19.08
C LYS A 65 -2.76 -11.82 -18.20
N ASP A 66 -2.14 -12.84 -18.80
CA ASP A 66 -1.63 -13.99 -18.04
C ASP A 66 -0.48 -13.60 -17.12
N SER A 67 0.39 -12.70 -17.54
CA SER A 67 1.45 -12.14 -16.69
C SER A 67 0.86 -11.37 -15.51
N ILE A 68 -0.17 -10.54 -15.74
CA ILE A 68 -0.88 -9.83 -14.67
C ILE A 68 -1.52 -10.82 -13.69
N LYS A 69 -2.20 -11.87 -14.18
CA LYS A 69 -2.81 -12.91 -13.32
C LYS A 69 -1.76 -13.59 -12.44
N LYS A 70 -0.65 -14.05 -13.02
CA LYS A 70 0.46 -14.69 -12.28
C LYS A 70 1.06 -13.75 -11.23
N SER A 71 1.19 -12.47 -11.58
CA SER A 71 1.66 -11.43 -10.66
C SER A 71 0.74 -11.28 -9.45
N ILE A 72 -0.59 -11.30 -9.68
CA ILE A 72 -1.59 -11.23 -8.61
C ILE A 72 -1.47 -12.43 -7.67
N TYR A 73 -1.32 -13.65 -8.21
CA TYR A 73 -1.12 -14.84 -7.37
C TYR A 73 0.13 -14.74 -6.49
N LEU A 74 1.27 -14.32 -7.06
CA LEU A 74 2.51 -14.15 -6.29
C LEU A 74 2.38 -13.05 -5.23
N MET A 75 1.77 -11.92 -5.57
CA MET A 75 1.50 -10.84 -4.63
C MET A 75 0.59 -11.29 -3.48
N LEU A 76 -0.44 -12.09 -3.76
CA LEU A 76 -1.32 -12.62 -2.72
C LEU A 76 -0.53 -13.47 -1.73
N ILE A 77 0.41 -14.30 -2.18
CA ILE A 77 1.28 -15.08 -1.30
C ILE A 77 2.06 -14.16 -0.35
N PHE A 78 2.75 -13.14 -0.88
CA PHE A 78 3.55 -12.23 -0.04
C PHE A 78 2.70 -11.40 0.93
N THR A 79 1.56 -10.90 0.48
CA THR A 79 0.67 -10.05 1.31
C THR A 79 -0.07 -10.85 2.37
N ILE A 80 -0.50 -12.08 2.07
CA ILE A 80 -1.11 -13.00 3.03
C ILE A 80 -0.08 -13.44 4.08
N LEU A 81 1.15 -13.77 3.68
CA LEU A 81 2.22 -14.08 4.61
C LEU A 81 2.47 -12.91 5.57
N GLY A 82 2.57 -11.68 5.05
CA GLY A 82 2.71 -10.48 5.87
C GLY A 82 1.54 -10.28 6.85
N LEU A 83 0.31 -10.51 6.40
CA LEU A 83 -0.89 -10.41 7.22
C LEU A 83 -0.88 -11.44 8.36
N ILE A 84 -0.56 -12.70 8.04
CA ILE A 84 -0.48 -13.78 9.03
C ILE A 84 0.58 -13.46 10.08
N LEU A 85 1.76 -12.99 9.67
CA LEU A 85 2.84 -12.60 10.59
C LEU A 85 2.38 -11.51 11.57
N PHE A 86 1.71 -10.47 11.08
CA PHE A 86 1.23 -9.35 11.91
C PHE A 86 0.02 -9.74 12.77
N MET A 87 -0.78 -10.74 12.37
CA MET A 87 -1.88 -11.23 13.19
C MET A 87 -1.42 -12.18 14.30
N LEU A 88 -0.57 -13.16 13.98
CA LEU A 88 -0.20 -14.25 14.88
C LEU A 88 0.91 -13.86 15.86
N ILE A 89 1.95 -13.15 15.40
CA ILE A 89 3.15 -12.88 16.20
C ILE A 89 3.55 -11.38 16.29
N PRO A 90 2.60 -10.43 16.42
CA PRO A 90 2.95 -9.01 16.47
C PRO A 90 3.85 -8.62 17.65
N SER A 91 3.75 -9.32 18.78
CA SER A 91 4.60 -9.08 19.97
C SER A 91 6.08 -9.38 19.68
N ILE A 92 6.35 -10.49 19.00
CA ILE A 92 7.70 -10.91 18.59
C ILE A 92 8.27 -9.92 17.57
N LEU A 93 7.42 -9.38 16.68
CA LEU A 93 7.84 -8.38 15.70
C LEU A 93 8.18 -7.02 16.34
N MET A 94 7.51 -6.64 17.43
CA MET A 94 7.72 -5.36 18.12
C MET A 94 8.96 -5.35 19.03
N ARG A 95 9.21 -6.44 19.75
CA ARG A 95 10.27 -6.56 20.78
C ARG A 95 11.70 -6.21 20.31
N PRO A 96 12.12 -6.52 19.07
CA PRO A 96 13.43 -6.10 18.56
C PRO A 96 13.60 -4.58 18.46
N PHE A 97 12.51 -3.82 18.39
CA PHE A 97 12.55 -2.37 18.17
C PHE A 97 12.29 -1.55 19.42
N THR A 98 11.72 -2.13 20.47
CA THR A 98 11.42 -1.43 21.72
C THR A 98 11.31 -2.40 22.90
N LYS A 99 11.74 -1.91 24.08
CA LYS A 99 11.57 -2.59 25.38
C LYS A 99 10.43 -1.98 26.21
N ASN A 100 9.78 -0.92 25.73
CA ASN A 100 8.65 -0.30 26.44
C ASN A 100 7.40 -1.18 26.27
N GLU A 101 6.94 -1.77 27.37
CA GLU A 101 5.78 -2.67 27.40
C GLU A 101 4.48 -1.98 26.95
N LEU A 102 4.30 -0.68 27.21
CA LEU A 102 3.15 0.08 26.73
C LEU A 102 3.17 0.16 25.19
N VAL A 103 4.32 0.50 24.61
CA VAL A 103 4.52 0.57 23.15
C VAL A 103 4.30 -0.80 22.50
N ILE A 104 4.76 -1.89 23.14
CA ILE A 104 4.51 -3.25 22.65
C ILE A 104 3.01 -3.57 22.67
N LYS A 105 2.34 -3.34 23.80
CA LYS A 105 0.91 -3.65 23.98
C LYS A 105 0.04 -2.89 22.98
N GLU A 106 0.29 -1.59 22.81
CA GLU A 106 -0.47 -0.75 21.91
C GLU A 106 -0.09 -0.98 20.44
N GLY A 107 1.19 -1.25 20.17
CA GLY A 107 1.68 -1.63 18.85
C GLY A 107 1.10 -2.94 18.34
N ILE A 108 0.86 -3.93 19.22
CA ILE A 108 0.19 -5.18 18.83
C ILE A 108 -1.19 -4.92 18.21
N LYS A 109 -1.98 -4.03 18.82
CA LYS A 109 -3.30 -3.64 18.29
C LYS A 109 -3.16 -2.90 16.97
N ALA A 110 -2.24 -1.94 16.90
CA ALA A 110 -1.98 -1.17 15.68
C ALA A 110 -1.56 -2.06 14.50
N LEU A 111 -0.60 -2.98 14.71
CA LEU A 111 -0.13 -3.90 13.67
C LEU A 111 -1.27 -4.78 13.14
N ARG A 112 -2.13 -5.30 14.02
CA ARG A 112 -3.30 -6.09 13.61
C ARG A 112 -4.27 -5.29 12.75
N ILE A 113 -4.59 -4.06 13.15
CA ILE A 113 -5.49 -3.17 12.40
C ILE A 113 -4.90 -2.87 11.00
N ILE A 114 -3.63 -2.49 10.95
CA ILE A 114 -3.01 -2.05 9.68
C ILE A 114 -2.81 -3.22 8.72
N SER A 115 -2.54 -4.43 9.24
CA SER A 115 -2.29 -5.63 8.42
C SER A 115 -3.42 -5.99 7.45
N ILE A 116 -4.66 -5.61 7.76
CA ILE A 116 -5.83 -5.80 6.89
C ILE A 116 -5.65 -5.07 5.54
N GLY A 117 -4.89 -3.95 5.54
CA GLY A 117 -4.58 -3.17 4.34
C GLY A 117 -3.54 -3.81 3.41
N PHE A 118 -2.85 -4.88 3.82
CA PHE A 118 -1.77 -5.47 3.01
C PHE A 118 -2.26 -6.06 1.69
N ILE A 119 -3.35 -6.81 1.71
CA ILE A 119 -3.90 -7.41 0.49
C ILE A 119 -4.33 -6.32 -0.53
N PRO A 120 -5.17 -5.33 -0.15
CA PRO A 120 -5.53 -4.23 -1.05
C PRO A 120 -4.33 -3.47 -1.62
N SER A 121 -3.29 -3.28 -0.81
CA SER A 121 -2.09 -2.56 -1.22
C SER A 121 -1.33 -3.25 -2.35
N GLY A 122 -1.25 -4.59 -2.32
CA GLY A 122 -0.51 -5.37 -3.29
C GLY A 122 -1.17 -5.32 -4.67
N PHE A 123 -2.50 -5.36 -4.72
CA PHE A 123 -3.26 -5.14 -5.95
C PHE A 123 -2.99 -3.77 -6.56
N SER A 124 -3.06 -2.73 -5.72
CA SER A 124 -2.81 -1.35 -6.15
C SER A 124 -1.39 -1.20 -6.72
N LEU A 125 -0.40 -1.87 -6.11
CA LEU A 125 0.99 -1.88 -6.60
C LEU A 125 1.14 -2.54 -7.98
N ILE A 126 0.49 -3.67 -8.22
CA ILE A 126 0.52 -4.31 -9.54
C ILE A 126 -0.09 -3.39 -10.59
N ILE A 127 -1.24 -2.78 -10.30
CA ILE A 127 -1.92 -1.87 -11.22
C ILE A 127 -1.05 -0.64 -11.53
N VAL A 128 -0.43 -0.04 -10.51
CA VAL A 128 0.53 1.06 -10.67
C VAL A 128 1.69 0.63 -11.57
N SER A 129 2.28 -0.54 -11.31
CA SER A 129 3.39 -1.05 -12.10
C SER A 129 3.02 -1.28 -13.58
N LEU A 130 1.81 -1.78 -13.85
CA LEU A 130 1.28 -1.93 -15.20
C LEU A 130 1.20 -0.58 -15.91
N TYR A 131 0.61 0.44 -15.29
CA TYR A 131 0.49 1.76 -15.89
C TYR A 131 1.82 2.44 -16.14
N GLU A 132 2.77 2.32 -15.20
CA GLU A 132 4.14 2.81 -15.38
C GLU A 132 4.82 2.13 -16.57
N SER A 133 4.59 0.84 -16.76
CA SER A 133 5.23 0.04 -17.82
C SER A 133 4.71 0.34 -19.22
N ILE A 134 3.45 0.78 -19.33
CA ILE A 134 2.82 1.12 -20.62
C ILE A 134 2.92 2.62 -20.95
N GLY A 135 3.70 3.38 -20.17
CA GLY A 135 3.89 4.82 -20.36
C GLY A 135 2.72 5.70 -19.88
N SER A 136 1.78 5.15 -19.11
CA SER A 136 0.64 5.89 -18.56
C SER A 136 0.93 6.46 -17.18
N GLY A 137 1.98 7.30 -17.09
CA GLY A 137 2.48 7.86 -15.83
C GLY A 137 1.46 8.69 -15.03
N ILE A 138 0.50 9.34 -15.70
CA ILE A 138 -0.53 10.12 -15.01
C ILE A 138 -1.47 9.21 -14.21
N ARG A 139 -1.86 8.05 -14.77
CA ARG A 139 -2.76 7.11 -14.08
C ARG A 139 -2.07 6.47 -12.89
N SER A 140 -0.80 6.09 -13.02
CA SER A 140 -0.02 5.56 -11.91
C SER A 140 0.21 6.61 -10.81
N LEU A 141 0.42 7.88 -11.20
CA LEU A 141 0.60 8.98 -10.27
C LEU A 141 -0.68 9.27 -9.48
N ILE A 142 -1.86 9.30 -10.12
CA ILE A 142 -3.14 9.49 -9.42
C ILE A 142 -3.34 8.40 -8.36
N ILE A 143 -3.14 7.12 -8.72
CA ILE A 143 -3.29 6.00 -7.77
C ILE A 143 -2.28 6.15 -6.63
N SER A 144 -1.03 6.51 -6.94
CA SER A 144 0.03 6.67 -5.94
C SER A 144 -0.22 7.84 -4.98
N LEU A 145 -0.77 8.95 -5.47
CA LEU A 145 -1.12 10.13 -4.65
C LEU A 145 -2.30 9.85 -3.73
N LEU A 146 -3.33 9.17 -4.25
CA LEU A 146 -4.50 8.81 -3.46
C LEU A 146 -4.12 7.88 -2.31
N ARG A 147 -3.33 6.86 -2.60
CA ARG A 147 -2.82 5.91 -1.62
C ARG A 147 -1.88 6.54 -0.62
N GLY A 148 -0.86 7.22 -1.13
CA GLY A 148 0.29 7.64 -0.34
C GLY A 148 0.10 8.96 0.38
N PHE A 149 -0.97 9.71 0.10
CA PHE A 149 -1.13 11.03 0.68
C PHE A 149 -2.59 11.42 0.92
N ILE A 150 -3.39 11.53 -0.14
CA ILE A 150 -4.69 12.21 -0.06
C ILE A 150 -5.63 11.48 0.90
N ILE A 151 -5.81 10.16 0.75
CA ILE A 151 -6.81 9.43 1.54
C ILE A 151 -6.37 9.30 3.01
N PRO A 152 -5.14 8.83 3.34
CA PRO A 152 -4.75 8.67 4.74
C PRO A 152 -4.70 10.00 5.50
N VAL A 153 -4.25 11.08 4.86
CA VAL A 153 -4.15 12.40 5.49
C VAL A 153 -5.53 12.99 5.75
N LEU A 154 -6.43 13.02 4.74
CA LEU A 154 -7.77 13.56 4.92
C LEU A 154 -8.55 12.77 5.97
N TYR A 155 -8.49 11.44 5.92
CA TYR A 155 -9.16 10.60 6.91
C TYR A 155 -8.62 10.84 8.32
N SER A 156 -7.28 10.90 8.48
CA SER A 156 -6.66 11.18 9.77
C SER A 156 -7.04 12.55 10.32
N LEU A 157 -7.07 13.60 9.47
CA LEU A 157 -7.48 14.94 9.87
C LEU A 157 -8.93 14.98 10.33
N VAL A 158 -9.85 14.36 9.58
CA VAL A 158 -11.27 14.29 9.96
C VAL A 158 -11.44 13.55 11.29
N CYS A 159 -10.79 12.40 11.45
CA CYS A 159 -10.95 11.61 12.68
C CYS A 159 -10.39 12.32 13.92
N VAL A 160 -9.23 12.98 13.79
CA VAL A 160 -8.57 13.67 14.90
C VAL A 160 -9.28 14.97 15.27
N TYR A 161 -9.62 15.80 14.28
CA TYR A 161 -10.13 17.15 14.55
C TYR A 161 -11.66 17.24 14.59
N ALA A 162 -12.37 16.51 13.71
CA ALA A 162 -13.83 16.60 13.64
C ALA A 162 -14.50 15.58 14.57
N LEU A 163 -14.00 14.34 14.62
CA LEU A 163 -14.63 13.25 15.36
C LEU A 163 -14.01 12.99 16.75
N LYS A 164 -12.88 13.64 17.08
CA LYS A 164 -12.12 13.46 18.33
C LYS A 164 -11.89 11.98 18.69
N MET A 165 -11.62 11.16 17.67
CA MET A 165 -11.41 9.73 17.85
C MET A 165 -10.04 9.44 18.48
N SER A 166 -9.92 8.28 19.12
CA SER A 166 -8.65 7.77 19.66
C SER A 166 -7.56 7.67 18.58
N GLU A 167 -6.30 7.62 18.99
CA GLU A 167 -5.11 7.41 18.17
C GLU A 167 -5.23 6.26 17.16
N TYR A 168 -6.00 5.21 17.47
CA TYR A 168 -6.23 4.09 16.55
C TYR A 168 -6.87 4.49 15.23
N SER A 169 -7.59 5.61 15.17
CA SER A 169 -8.15 6.12 13.90
C SER A 169 -7.05 6.48 12.91
N ILE A 170 -5.87 6.89 13.39
CA ILE A 170 -4.72 7.21 12.55
C ILE A 170 -4.15 5.91 11.96
N TYR A 171 -4.05 4.83 12.73
CA TYR A 171 -3.63 3.53 12.19
C TYR A 171 -4.66 2.95 11.21
N LEU A 172 -5.95 3.08 11.53
CA LEU A 172 -7.04 2.66 10.67
C LEU A 172 -7.07 3.44 9.34
N SER A 173 -6.66 4.71 9.34
CA SER A 173 -6.55 5.54 8.14
C SER A 173 -5.66 4.92 7.06
N ILE A 174 -4.62 4.21 7.47
CA ILE A 174 -3.67 3.55 6.57
C ILE A 174 -4.38 2.38 5.88
N ALA A 175 -5.06 1.52 6.66
CA ALA A 175 -5.80 0.39 6.12
C ALA A 175 -6.96 0.84 5.21
N ILE A 176 -7.72 1.87 5.62
CA ILE A 176 -8.80 2.46 4.82
C ILE A 176 -8.23 3.08 3.54
N GLY A 177 -7.08 3.75 3.62
CA GLY A 177 -6.38 4.29 2.46
C GLY A 177 -6.06 3.23 1.42
N GLU A 178 -5.58 2.06 1.85
CA GLU A 178 -5.29 0.94 0.96
C GLU A 178 -6.55 0.35 0.33
N ILE A 179 -7.63 0.20 1.12
CA ILE A 179 -8.92 -0.31 0.62
C ILE A 179 -9.55 0.67 -0.38
N ALA A 180 -9.60 1.96 -0.06
CA ALA A 180 -10.15 2.98 -0.95
C ALA A 180 -9.32 3.10 -2.24
N THR A 181 -7.99 2.98 -2.14
CA THR A 181 -7.11 2.96 -3.31
C THR A 181 -7.39 1.75 -4.19
N LEU A 182 -7.62 0.56 -3.62
CA LEU A 182 -7.98 -0.63 -4.38
C LEU A 182 -9.23 -0.37 -5.24
N PHE A 183 -10.26 0.27 -4.68
CA PHE A 183 -11.46 0.62 -5.45
C PHE A 183 -11.14 1.59 -6.59
N VAL A 184 -10.38 2.65 -6.33
CA VAL A 184 -10.01 3.62 -7.38
C VAL A 184 -9.13 2.97 -8.45
N ALA A 185 -8.13 2.20 -8.06
CA ALA A 185 -7.26 1.47 -8.97
C ALA A 185 -8.07 0.47 -9.82
N GLY A 186 -9.03 -0.21 -9.21
CA GLY A 186 -9.99 -1.07 -9.89
C GLY A 186 -10.81 -0.32 -10.93
N ILE A 187 -11.41 0.82 -10.56
CA ILE A 187 -12.20 1.67 -11.48
C ILE A 187 -11.33 2.12 -12.66
N ILE A 188 -10.14 2.63 -12.41
CA ILE A 188 -9.21 3.06 -13.47
C ILE A 188 -8.84 1.87 -14.36
N TYR A 189 -8.59 0.70 -13.78
CA TYR A 189 -8.31 -0.53 -14.54
C TYR A 189 -9.49 -0.95 -15.42
N PHE A 190 -10.72 -1.01 -14.90
CA PHE A 190 -11.89 -1.40 -15.69
C PHE A 190 -12.24 -0.41 -16.80
N THR A 191 -12.13 0.89 -16.54
CA THR A 191 -12.39 1.93 -17.54
C THR A 191 -11.30 1.95 -18.61
N SER A 192 -10.03 1.79 -18.21
CA SER A 192 -8.92 1.88 -19.15
C SER A 192 -8.63 0.58 -19.89
N ARG A 193 -9.05 -0.60 -19.39
CA ARG A 193 -8.74 -1.88 -20.05
C ARG A 193 -9.22 -1.89 -21.50
N LYS A 194 -10.40 -1.35 -21.79
CA LYS A 194 -10.92 -1.27 -23.16
C LYS A 194 -10.00 -0.39 -24.02
N ILE A 195 -9.59 0.77 -23.52
CA ILE A 195 -8.72 1.71 -24.24
C ILE A 195 -7.32 1.11 -24.46
N ILE A 196 -6.74 0.44 -23.45
CA ILE A 196 -5.41 -0.18 -23.52
C ILE A 196 -5.39 -1.31 -24.54
N PHE A 197 -6.44 -2.15 -24.59
CA PHE A 197 -6.51 -3.28 -25.50
C PHE A 197 -7.02 -2.91 -26.91
N ILE A 198 -7.76 -1.80 -27.08
CA ILE A 198 -8.29 -1.35 -28.39
C ILE A 198 -7.32 -0.42 -29.14
N LYS A 199 -6.60 0.47 -28.44
CA LYS A 199 -5.78 1.51 -29.10
C LYS A 199 -4.58 0.98 -29.90
N LYS A 200 -4.31 -0.33 -29.84
CA LYS A 200 -3.22 -1.00 -30.58
C LYS A 200 -3.68 -2.10 -31.54
N SER A 201 -4.98 -2.35 -31.69
CA SER A 201 -5.48 -3.11 -32.85
C SER A 201 -5.69 -2.21 -34.08
N LEU A 202 -5.46 -0.89 -33.93
CA LEU A 202 -5.68 0.15 -34.93
C LEU A 202 -4.38 0.86 -35.37
N VAL A 203 -3.23 0.42 -34.85
CA VAL A 203 -1.88 0.85 -35.25
C VAL A 203 -1.08 -0.41 -35.54
#